data_AF-A0A519H7R0-F1
#
_entry.id   AF-A0A519H7R0-F1
#
_cell.length_a   1.000
_cell.length_b   1.000
_cell.length_c   1.000
_cell.angle_alpha   90.00
_cell.angle_beta   90.00
_cell.angle_gamma   90.00
#
_symmetry.space_group_name_H-M   'P 1'
#
loop_
_entity.id
_entity.type
_entity.pdbx_description
1 polymer ?
#
loop_
_entity_poly.entity_id
_entity_poly.type
_entity_poly.pdbx_seq_one_letter_code
_entity_poly.pdbx_strand_id
1 'polypeptide(L)'
;IEAGRADETLPAERASGDGLPPPRAWADRNPPADARLKAARPRIEELARELRMPTENLLTPETLRRIAWNPPSTVDAESVGAALEALGARPWQIAYTAQVIVDAFVDSVQEATKAAEPAS
;
A
#
# COMPACT_ATOMS: atom_id res chain seq x y z
N ILE A 1 23.42 32.53 14.31
CA ILE A 1 24.19 32.36 13.06
C ILE A 1 24.97 31.07 13.24
N GLU A 2 24.86 29.99 12.49
CA GLU A 2 24.06 29.52 11.34
C GLU A 2 24.61 28.10 11.04
N ALA A 3 23.97 27.36 10.13
CA ALA A 3 24.26 25.98 9.67
C ALA A 3 23.40 24.91 10.37
N GLY A 4 22.22 24.52 9.86
CA GLY A 4 21.87 24.41 8.44
C GLY A 4 22.57 23.18 7.85
N ARG A 5 22.21 21.99 8.32
CA ARG A 5 22.58 20.73 7.66
C ARG A 5 21.36 20.23 6.91
N ALA A 6 21.46 20.33 5.59
CA ALA A 6 20.50 19.85 4.63
C ALA A 6 20.46 18.32 4.70
N ASP A 7 19.32 17.77 5.08
CA ASP A 7 18.98 16.38 4.78
C ASP A 7 18.37 16.34 3.37
N GLU A 8 19.24 16.06 2.40
CA GLU A 8 18.94 15.93 0.98
C GLU A 8 18.36 14.56 0.64
N THR A 9 17.15 14.25 1.11
CA THR A 9 16.39 13.10 0.57
C THR A 9 14.94 13.49 0.27
N LEU A 10 14.77 14.34 -0.74
CA LEU A 10 13.51 14.52 -1.46
C LEU A 10 13.57 13.73 -2.77
N PRO A 11 12.42 13.38 -3.37
CA PRO A 11 11.38 12.47 -2.90
C PRO A 11 11.49 11.13 -3.68
N ALA A 12 10.87 10.04 -3.20
CA ALA A 12 10.66 8.86 -4.06
C ALA A 12 9.59 9.15 -5.12
N GLU A 13 9.91 10.03 -6.06
CA GLU A 13 9.04 10.49 -7.13
C GLU A 13 9.18 9.57 -8.34
N ARG A 14 8.38 8.50 -8.38
CA ARG A 14 7.94 7.89 -9.65
C ARG A 14 6.49 7.43 -9.52
N ALA A 15 5.57 8.39 -9.50
CA ALA A 15 4.21 8.14 -9.96
C ALA A 15 4.27 8.00 -11.50
N SER A 16 4.77 6.86 -11.99
CA SER A 16 4.80 6.59 -13.43
C SER A 16 3.38 6.65 -13.97
N GLY A 17 3.12 7.74 -14.71
CA GLY A 17 1.94 7.93 -15.51
C GLY A 17 1.94 6.96 -16.68
N ASP A 18 1.32 5.81 -16.48
CA ASP A 18 0.57 5.03 -17.45
C ASP A 18 -0.36 4.15 -16.60
N GLY A 19 -1.64 4.02 -16.97
CA GLY A 19 -2.66 3.50 -16.06
C GLY A 19 -2.29 2.15 -15.45
N LEU A 20 -2.65 1.93 -14.17
CA LEU A 20 -2.52 0.61 -13.54
C LEU A 20 -3.13 -0.44 -14.49
N PRO A 21 -2.43 -1.55 -14.76
CA PRO A 21 -3.01 -2.59 -15.60
C PRO A 21 -4.32 -3.08 -14.98
N PRO A 22 -5.23 -3.66 -15.77
CA PRO A 22 -6.46 -4.21 -15.22
C PRO A 22 -6.13 -5.32 -14.21
N PRO A 23 -6.86 -5.44 -13.08
CA PRO A 23 -6.55 -6.41 -12.01
C PRO A 23 -6.34 -7.85 -12.50
N ARG A 24 -7.08 -8.27 -13.55
CA ARG A 24 -6.92 -9.58 -14.18
C ARG A 24 -5.51 -9.88 -14.71
N ALA A 25 -4.74 -8.85 -15.06
CA ALA A 25 -3.39 -8.98 -15.59
C ALA A 25 -2.31 -8.90 -14.49
N TRP A 26 -2.68 -8.71 -13.23
CA TRP A 26 -1.72 -8.53 -12.15
C TRP A 26 -1.04 -9.83 -11.77
N ALA A 27 -1.78 -10.94 -11.70
CA ALA A 27 -1.23 -12.25 -11.40
C ALA A 27 -0.07 -12.62 -12.35
N ASP A 28 -0.15 -12.23 -13.62
CA ASP A 28 0.88 -12.51 -14.63
C ASP A 28 2.00 -11.45 -14.65
N ARG A 29 1.67 -10.16 -14.50
CA ARG A 29 2.65 -9.06 -14.63
C ARG A 29 3.41 -8.75 -13.34
N ASN A 30 2.73 -8.84 -12.21
CA ASN A 30 3.27 -8.54 -10.89
C ASN A 30 2.52 -9.36 -9.82
N PRO A 31 2.77 -10.68 -9.75
CA PRO A 31 2.13 -11.54 -8.76
C PRO A 31 2.26 -11.03 -7.31
N PRO A 32 3.41 -10.46 -6.88
CA PRO A 32 3.51 -9.84 -5.55
C PRO A 32 2.52 -8.69 -5.32
N ALA A 33 2.28 -7.84 -6.33
CA ALA A 33 1.29 -6.75 -6.20
C ALA A 33 -0.15 -7.29 -6.11
N ASP A 34 -0.48 -8.35 -6.85
CA ASP A 34 -1.77 -9.02 -6.74
C ASP A 34 -1.99 -9.58 -5.34
N ALA A 35 -0.99 -10.28 -4.78
CA ALA A 35 -1.03 -10.81 -3.43
C ALA A 35 -1.24 -9.69 -2.38
N ARG A 36 -0.48 -8.60 -2.47
CA ARG A 36 -0.64 -7.42 -1.60
C ARG A 36 -2.05 -6.85 -1.65
N LEU A 37 -2.60 -6.65 -2.86
CA LEU A 37 -3.94 -6.10 -3.04
C LEU A 37 -5.01 -7.03 -2.46
N LYS A 38 -4.90 -8.34 -2.70
CA LYS A 38 -5.82 -9.36 -2.16
C LYS A 38 -5.78 -9.44 -0.64
N ALA A 39 -4.62 -9.28 -0.03
CA ALA A 39 -4.46 -9.28 1.43
C ALA A 39 -5.00 -7.99 2.07
N ALA A 40 -4.73 -6.83 1.45
CA ALA A 40 -5.06 -5.52 2.05
C ALA A 40 -6.54 -5.13 1.88
N ARG A 41 -7.14 -5.41 0.73
CA ARG A 41 -8.52 -5.00 0.41
C ARG A 41 -9.54 -5.42 1.50
N PRO A 42 -9.64 -6.70 1.92
CA PRO A 42 -10.62 -7.09 2.94
C PRO A 42 -10.37 -6.42 4.30
N ARG A 43 -9.12 -6.11 4.67
CA ARG A 43 -8.83 -5.43 5.95
C ARG A 43 -9.27 -3.97 5.95
N ILE A 44 -9.11 -3.28 4.81
CA ILE A 44 -9.59 -1.90 4.66
C ILE A 44 -11.13 -1.86 4.63
N GLU A 45 -11.76 -2.84 3.98
CA GLU A 45 -13.22 -3.00 4.01
C GLU A 45 -13.75 -3.29 5.44
N GLU A 46 -13.05 -4.11 6.21
CA GLU A 46 -13.35 -4.37 7.62
C GLU A 46 -13.25 -3.09 8.46
N LEU A 47 -12.12 -2.41 8.39
CA LEU A 47 -11.85 -1.18 9.14
C LEU A 47 -12.88 -0.09 8.82
N ALA A 48 -13.26 0.07 7.55
CA ALA A 48 -14.32 1.01 7.18
C ALA A 48 -15.66 0.67 7.84
N ARG A 49 -15.98 -0.63 7.96
CA ARG A 49 -17.19 -1.11 8.64
C ARG A 49 -17.14 -0.85 10.14
N GLU A 50 -16.01 -1.09 10.79
CA GLU A 50 -15.79 -0.78 12.20
C GLU A 50 -15.95 0.73 12.48
N LEU A 51 -15.42 1.56 11.59
CA LEU A 51 -15.56 3.02 11.63
C LEU A 51 -16.94 3.52 11.16
N ARG A 52 -17.83 2.61 10.74
CA ARG A 52 -19.19 2.88 10.25
C ARG A 52 -19.22 3.92 9.13
N MET A 53 -18.34 3.77 8.14
CA MET A 53 -18.30 4.63 6.95
C MET A 53 -18.07 3.83 5.67
N PRO A 54 -18.42 4.40 4.50
CA PRO A 54 -18.04 3.82 3.22
C PRO A 54 -16.52 3.68 3.09
N THR A 55 -16.05 2.57 2.53
CA THR A 55 -14.62 2.33 2.31
C THR A 55 -13.96 3.45 1.50
N GLU A 56 -14.68 4.01 0.52
CA GLU A 56 -14.18 5.12 -0.31
C GLU A 56 -13.95 6.42 0.48
N ASN A 57 -14.64 6.60 1.61
CA ASN A 57 -14.41 7.73 2.52
C ASN A 57 -13.17 7.51 3.41
N LEU A 58 -12.82 6.25 3.68
CA LEU A 58 -11.61 5.89 4.43
C LEU A 58 -10.37 5.90 3.52
N LEU A 59 -10.43 5.17 2.41
CA LEU A 59 -9.35 5.04 1.45
C LEU A 59 -9.91 4.70 0.07
N THR A 60 -9.54 5.47 -0.95
CA THR A 60 -10.06 5.17 -2.30
C THR A 60 -9.48 3.84 -2.82
N PRO A 61 -10.28 3.03 -3.54
CA PRO A 61 -9.78 1.79 -4.13
C PRO A 61 -8.60 1.99 -5.09
N GLU A 62 -8.52 3.15 -5.75
CA GLU A 62 -7.38 3.50 -6.63
C GLU A 62 -6.10 3.78 -5.83
N THR A 63 -6.20 4.47 -4.69
CA THR A 63 -5.05 4.71 -3.80
C THR A 63 -4.46 3.38 -3.34
N LEU A 64 -5.30 2.44 -2.87
CA LEU A 64 -4.82 1.12 -2.46
C LEU A 64 -4.18 0.35 -3.62
N ARG A 65 -4.77 0.40 -4.83
CA ARG A 65 -4.19 -0.24 -6.02
C ARG A 65 -2.80 0.32 -6.35
N ARG A 66 -2.62 1.64 -6.29
CA ARG A 66 -1.31 2.28 -6.56
C ARG A 66 -0.25 1.84 -5.56
N ILE A 67 -0.58 1.82 -4.27
CA ILE A 67 0.36 1.40 -3.21
C ILE A 67 0.69 -0.09 -3.32
N ALA A 68 -0.28 -0.96 -3.62
CA ALA A 68 -0.01 -2.39 -3.80
C ALA A 68 0.89 -2.68 -5.01
N TRP A 69 0.71 -1.92 -6.09
CA TRP A 69 1.49 -2.05 -7.32
C TRP A 69 2.92 -1.54 -7.20
N ASN A 70 3.07 -0.36 -6.59
CA ASN A 70 4.35 0.32 -6.41
C ASN A 70 4.55 0.69 -4.93
N PRO A 71 4.79 -0.32 -4.07
CA PRO A 71 5.01 -0.06 -2.64
C PRO A 71 6.32 0.71 -2.45
N PRO A 72 6.46 1.46 -1.34
CA PRO A 72 7.74 2.05 -0.96
C PRO A 72 8.81 0.97 -0.78
N SER A 73 10.08 1.34 -0.97
CA SER A 73 11.23 0.41 -0.87
C SER A 73 11.30 -0.28 0.49
N THR A 74 11.02 0.47 1.56
CA THR A 74 10.81 -0.05 2.90
C THR A 74 9.31 -0.08 3.15
N VAL A 75 8.77 -1.18 3.68
CA VAL A 75 7.33 -1.31 3.99
C VAL A 75 7.15 -1.20 5.50
N ASP A 76 6.99 0.02 5.99
CA ASP A 76 6.64 0.35 7.36
C ASP A 76 5.55 1.43 7.37
N ALA A 77 5.00 1.72 8.55
CA ALA A 77 3.86 2.64 8.66
C ALA A 77 4.20 4.07 8.24
N GLU A 78 5.46 4.49 8.43
CA GLU A 78 5.92 5.84 8.07
C GLU A 78 6.05 5.98 6.54
N SER A 79 6.72 5.03 5.89
CA SER A 79 6.92 5.04 4.44
C SER A 79 5.62 4.86 3.67
N VAL A 80 4.73 3.98 4.15
CA VAL A 80 3.39 3.79 3.58
C VAL A 80 2.54 5.03 3.82
N GLY A 81 2.63 5.65 5.00
CA GLY A 81 1.94 6.90 5.29
C GLY A 81 2.34 8.04 4.36
N ALA A 82 3.64 8.22 4.13
CA ALA A 82 4.16 9.22 3.19
C ALA A 82 3.69 8.95 1.75
N ALA A 83 3.66 7.68 1.33
CA ALA A 83 3.17 7.32 0.00
C ALA A 83 1.65 7.56 -0.15
N LEU A 84 0.86 7.32 0.91
CA LEU A 84 -0.56 7.62 0.94
C LEU A 84 -0.81 9.14 0.90
N GLU A 85 -0.04 9.92 1.64
CA GLU A 85 -0.09 11.38 1.64
C GLU A 85 0.20 11.96 0.26
N ALA A 86 1.23 11.45 -0.42
CA ALA A 86 1.57 11.84 -1.79
C ALA A 86 0.46 11.51 -2.81
N LEU A 87 -0.41 10.54 -2.50
CA LEU A 87 -1.60 10.20 -3.27
C LEU A 87 -2.87 10.97 -2.83
N GLY A 88 -2.75 11.89 -1.88
CA GLY A 88 -3.83 12.76 -1.41
C GLY A 88 -4.64 12.22 -0.23
N ALA A 89 -4.17 11.16 0.45
CA ALA A 89 -4.80 10.70 1.68
C ALA A 89 -4.64 11.74 2.80
N ARG A 90 -5.71 11.95 3.59
CA ARG A 90 -5.71 12.89 4.71
C ARG A 90 -4.98 12.29 5.93
N PRO A 91 -4.44 13.11 6.84
CA PRO A 91 -3.71 12.63 8.02
C PRO A 91 -4.48 11.60 8.86
N TRP A 92 -5.79 11.80 9.04
CA TRP A 92 -6.61 10.85 9.78
C TRP A 92 -6.77 9.51 9.01
N GLN A 93 -6.93 9.54 7.68
CA GLN A 93 -7.02 8.32 6.86
C GLN A 93 -5.71 7.53 6.95
N ILE A 94 -4.57 8.22 6.86
CA ILE A 94 -3.24 7.62 7.00
C ILE A 94 -3.09 6.95 8.37
N ALA A 95 -3.44 7.65 9.45
CA ALA A 95 -3.33 7.12 10.81
C ALA A 95 -4.13 5.81 11.01
N TYR A 96 -5.27 5.66 10.34
CA TYR A 96 -6.07 4.44 10.41
C TYR A 96 -5.58 3.33 9.46
N THR A 97 -5.05 3.68 8.29
CA THR A 97 -4.84 2.71 7.21
C THR A 97 -3.40 2.26 7.02
N ALA A 98 -2.41 3.07 7.41
CA ALA A 98 -0.99 2.78 7.14
C ALA A 98 -0.54 1.46 7.76
N GLN A 99 -0.78 1.25 9.06
CA GLN A 99 -0.39 0.02 9.74
C GLN A 99 -1.14 -1.21 9.17
N VAL A 100 -2.44 -1.07 8.89
CA VAL A 100 -3.26 -2.15 8.32
C VAL A 100 -2.73 -2.60 6.95
N ILE A 101 -2.25 -1.66 6.12
CA ILE A 101 -1.65 -1.95 4.82
C ILE A 101 -0.31 -2.66 5.01
N VAL A 102 0.54 -2.19 5.94
CA VAL A 102 1.83 -2.83 6.25
C VAL A 102 1.63 -4.27 6.67
N ASP A 103 0.73 -4.52 7.62
CA ASP A 103 0.43 -5.86 8.13
C ASP A 103 -0.07 -6.76 6.99
N ALA A 104 -0.96 -6.25 6.14
CA ALA A 104 -1.43 -6.99 4.98
C ALA A 104 -0.32 -7.34 3.99
N PHE A 105 0.63 -6.43 3.77
CA PHE A 105 1.74 -6.64 2.84
C PHE A 105 2.70 -7.69 3.39
N VAL A 106 3.01 -7.65 4.67
CA VAL A 106 3.82 -8.68 5.34
C VAL A 106 3.15 -10.05 5.21
N ASP A 107 1.85 -10.13 5.51
CA ASP A 107 1.10 -11.39 5.43
C ASP A 107 1.00 -11.93 4.00
N SER A 108 0.89 -11.04 3.00
CA SER A 108 0.86 -11.46 1.58
C SER A 108 2.14 -12.18 1.14
N VAL A 109 3.30 -11.82 1.72
CA VAL A 109 4.57 -12.49 1.45
C VAL A 109 4.58 -13.89 2.08
N GLN A 110 3.97 -14.04 3.26
CA GLN A 110 3.86 -15.32 3.96
C GLN A 110 2.93 -16.30 3.24
N GLU A 111 1.81 -15.82 2.68
CA GLU A 111 0.93 -16.67 1.87
C GLU A 111 1.58 -17.08 0.55
N ALA A 112 2.32 -16.17 -0.08
CA ALA A 112 3.05 -16.48 -1.32
C ALA A 112 4.15 -17.53 -1.11
N THR A 113 4.91 -17.46 -0.01
CA THR A 113 5.94 -18.48 0.29
C THR A 113 5.32 -19.84 0.61
N LYS A 114 4.19 -19.88 1.33
CA LYS A 114 3.47 -21.13 1.63
C LYS A 114 2.89 -21.79 0.39
N ALA A 115 2.39 -21.00 -0.57
CA ALA A 115 1.89 -21.51 -1.85
C ALA A 115 3.01 -22.05 -2.76
N ALA A 116 4.26 -21.62 -2.54
CA ALA A 116 5.42 -22.02 -3.34
C ALA A 116 6.15 -23.27 -2.79
N GLU A 117 5.86 -23.73 -1.57
CA GLU A 117 6.39 -24.99 -1.06
C GLU A 117 5.62 -26.16 -1.70
N PRO A 118 6.26 -26.96 -2.58
CA PRO A 118 5.63 -28.19 -3.03
C PRO A 118 5.54 -29.13 -1.83
N ALA A 119 4.33 -29.60 -1.54
CA ALA A 119 4.12 -30.72 -0.62
C ALA A 119 5.07 -31.85 -1.04
N SER A 120 6.07 -32.12 -0.19
CA SER A 120 6.97 -33.28 -0.33
C SER A 120 6.27 -34.57 0.07
#